data_AF-A0A076LMR6-F1
#
_entry.id   AF-A0A076LMR6-F1
#
_cell.length_a   1.000
_cell.length_b   1.000
_cell.length_c   1.000
_cell.angle_alpha   90.00
_cell.angle_beta   90.00
_cell.angle_gamma   90.00
#
_symmetry.space_group_name_H-M   'P 1'
#
loop_
_entity.id
_entity.type
_entity.pdbx_description
1 polymer ?
#
loop_
_entity_poly.entity_id
_entity_poly.type
_entity_poly.pdbx_seq_one_letter_code
_entity_poly.pdbx_strand_id
1 'polypeptide(L)'
;MLILAFPIAFFCHRALARLCLSGHSASDNITDTVDQHFGHVGGVVITFLYFFAICPLLWIYGVTITNTFIAFWEHQLLLPAINRGVVALAILLVMAFFIYFGKDLMVKVMGYLVFPFITCLVLISLSLIPYWTSDIFTSFDMHSLSLFGSHGILVTVWLGIAIMVFSFNFSPIVSSFVVSKREEYEAEFGREYTEQKCAKIISRASVLMVVVVMFFAFSCLFTLSPQDMAQAKQQNIPILSYLANHFSSLGSGKSTYATVLEYAASIIALVAIFKSFFGHYLGTLEGLNGLIIKFGYHGEKSQAPMKKLNMISMVIIMGSTWVIAYLNPNILDLIGAMGAPIIAALLCLLPMYAVWRVPALAKYKGKASNYFVTIIGLLTILNIVYQLM
;
A
#
# COMPACT_ATOMS: atom_id res chain seq x y z
N MET A 1 -5.83 -7.76 -16.57
CA MET A 1 -5.42 -6.95 -15.41
C MET A 1 -5.11 -5.50 -15.76
N LEU A 2 -4.30 -5.22 -16.81
CA LEU A 2 -3.90 -3.85 -17.18
C LEU A 2 -5.08 -2.86 -17.37
N ILE A 3 -6.16 -3.30 -18.05
CA ILE A 3 -7.36 -2.48 -18.26
C ILE A 3 -8.07 -2.15 -16.94
N LEU A 4 -8.01 -3.04 -15.95
CA LEU A 4 -8.67 -2.87 -14.65
C LEU A 4 -7.84 -2.05 -13.66
N ALA A 5 -6.52 -1.92 -13.88
CA ALA A 5 -5.60 -1.29 -12.95
C ALA A 5 -6.01 0.16 -12.60
N PHE A 6 -6.19 0.99 -13.63
CA PHE A 6 -6.55 2.40 -13.43
C PHE A 6 -7.96 2.57 -12.84
N PRO A 7 -9.02 1.91 -13.36
CA PRO A 7 -10.35 1.98 -12.74
C PRO A 7 -10.37 1.58 -11.27
N ILE A 8 -9.65 0.52 -10.87
CA ILE A 8 -9.55 0.09 -9.47
C ILE A 8 -8.84 1.17 -8.64
N ALA A 9 -7.65 1.58 -9.05
CA ALA A 9 -6.85 2.58 -8.33
C ALA A 9 -7.56 3.94 -8.20
N PHE A 10 -8.29 4.35 -9.24
CA PHE A 10 -8.96 5.65 -9.23
C PHE A 10 -10.32 5.62 -8.52
N PHE A 11 -11.22 4.72 -8.92
CA PHE A 11 -12.60 4.78 -8.45
C PHE A 11 -12.74 4.39 -6.98
N CYS A 12 -12.00 3.39 -6.51
CA CYS A 12 -12.06 2.96 -5.12
C CYS A 12 -11.54 4.06 -4.18
N HIS A 13 -10.36 4.63 -4.46
CA HIS A 13 -9.78 5.69 -3.64
C HIS A 13 -10.54 7.01 -3.74
N ARG A 14 -11.12 7.34 -4.90
CA ARG A 14 -12.02 8.49 -5.02
C ARG A 14 -13.28 8.31 -4.19
N ALA A 15 -13.82 7.10 -4.10
CA ALA A 15 -14.99 6.83 -3.26
C ALA A 15 -14.66 7.04 -1.78
N LEU A 16 -13.53 6.50 -1.31
CA LEU A 16 -13.05 6.73 0.05
C LEU A 16 -12.78 8.21 0.32
N ALA A 17 -12.17 8.93 -0.63
CA ALA A 17 -11.93 10.37 -0.50
C ALA A 17 -13.22 11.17 -0.38
N ARG A 18 -14.30 10.78 -1.10
CA ARG A 18 -15.62 11.41 -0.96
C ARG A 18 -16.22 11.18 0.42
N LEU A 19 -16.04 9.99 0.99
CA LEU A 19 -16.44 9.73 2.37
C LEU A 19 -15.69 10.69 3.31
N CYS A 20 -14.37 10.77 3.25
CA CYS A 20 -13.60 11.71 4.10
C CYS A 20 -14.00 13.18 3.87
N LEU A 21 -14.26 13.58 2.61
CA LEU A 21 -14.72 14.92 2.28
C LEU A 21 -16.12 15.24 2.81
N SER A 22 -16.88 14.25 3.28
CA SER A 22 -18.22 14.43 3.85
C SER A 22 -18.21 14.82 5.33
N GLY A 23 -17.05 14.85 5.99
CA GLY A 23 -16.91 15.33 7.37
C GLY A 23 -17.30 16.80 7.54
N HIS A 24 -17.65 17.21 8.76
CA HIS A 24 -18.13 18.56 9.04
C HIS A 24 -17.01 19.61 9.03
N SER A 25 -15.93 19.40 9.78
CA SER A 25 -14.78 20.29 9.89
C SER A 25 -13.68 19.94 8.89
N ALA A 26 -12.89 20.92 8.45
CA ALA A 26 -11.74 20.72 7.56
C ALA A 26 -10.66 19.80 8.15
N SER A 27 -10.55 19.77 9.48
CA SER A 27 -9.59 18.95 10.24
C SER A 27 -10.11 17.54 10.61
N ASP A 28 -11.35 17.21 10.24
CA ASP A 28 -11.93 15.90 10.52
C ASP A 28 -11.27 14.82 9.67
N ASN A 29 -10.72 13.81 10.34
CA ASN A 29 -10.19 12.64 9.66
C ASN A 29 -11.28 11.59 9.42
N ILE A 30 -10.91 10.44 8.84
CA ILE A 30 -11.87 9.36 8.59
C ILE A 30 -12.55 8.86 9.86
N THR A 31 -11.83 8.76 10.99
CA THR A 31 -12.35 8.25 12.27
C THR A 31 -13.38 9.19 12.90
N ASP A 32 -13.21 10.50 12.68
CA ASP A 32 -14.18 11.54 13.05
C ASP A 32 -15.40 11.48 12.11
N THR A 33 -15.16 11.37 10.80
CA THR A 33 -16.20 11.37 9.77
C THR A 33 -17.15 10.16 9.89
N VAL A 34 -16.62 8.99 10.22
CA VAL A 34 -17.45 7.78 10.38
C VAL A 34 -18.29 7.82 11.66
N ASP A 35 -17.82 8.48 12.72
CA ASP A 35 -18.64 8.73 13.91
C ASP A 35 -19.81 9.65 13.60
N GLN A 36 -19.55 10.74 12.85
CA GLN A 36 -20.57 11.71 12.46
C GLN A 36 -21.70 11.06 11.64
N HIS A 37 -21.37 10.13 10.76
CA HIS A 37 -22.34 9.53 9.82
C HIS A 37 -22.97 8.23 10.31
N PHE A 38 -22.28 7.44 11.13
CA PHE A 38 -22.72 6.11 11.55
C PHE A 38 -22.94 5.98 13.07
N GLY A 39 -22.78 7.07 13.82
CA GLY A 39 -22.89 7.10 15.26
C GLY A 39 -21.72 6.40 15.95
N HIS A 40 -21.70 6.46 17.29
CA HIS A 40 -20.58 5.97 18.10
C HIS A 40 -20.25 4.48 17.85
N VAL A 41 -21.25 3.60 17.86
CA VAL A 41 -21.04 2.16 17.64
C VAL A 41 -20.50 1.88 16.24
N GLY A 42 -21.12 2.48 15.22
CA GLY A 42 -20.69 2.31 13.83
C GLY A 42 -19.27 2.82 13.60
N GLY A 43 -18.96 3.99 14.16
CA GLY A 43 -17.63 4.56 14.03
C GLY A 43 -16.55 3.84 14.84
N VAL A 44 -16.86 3.21 15.98
CA VAL A 44 -15.94 2.28 16.67
C VAL A 44 -15.60 1.09 15.75
N VAL A 45 -16.62 0.43 15.19
CA VAL A 45 -16.42 -0.74 14.31
C VAL A 45 -15.61 -0.37 13.07
N ILE A 46 -15.94 0.75 12.41
CA ILE A 46 -15.22 1.19 11.21
C ILE A 46 -13.79 1.60 11.54
N THR A 47 -13.56 2.29 12.66
CA THR A 47 -12.21 2.68 13.08
C THR A 47 -11.36 1.46 13.45
N PHE A 48 -11.98 0.43 14.03
CA PHE A 48 -11.33 -0.86 14.28
C PHE A 48 -10.92 -1.52 12.95
N LEU A 49 -11.84 -1.64 11.99
CA LEU A 49 -11.53 -2.16 10.66
C LEU A 49 -10.43 -1.34 9.96
N TYR A 50 -10.44 -0.02 10.12
CA TYR A 50 -9.40 0.87 9.58
C TYR A 50 -8.03 0.59 10.17
N PHE A 51 -7.92 0.49 11.49
CA PHE A 51 -6.66 0.15 12.15
C PHE A 51 -6.16 -1.23 11.71
N PHE A 52 -7.01 -2.25 11.72
CA PHE A 52 -6.63 -3.63 11.35
C PHE A 52 -6.44 -3.83 9.84
N ALA A 53 -6.95 -2.94 8.99
CA ALA A 53 -6.64 -2.95 7.55
C ALA A 53 -5.22 -2.44 7.27
N ILE A 54 -4.75 -1.46 8.05
CA ILE A 54 -3.52 -0.71 7.74
C ILE A 54 -2.34 -1.21 8.57
N CYS A 55 -2.56 -1.57 9.84
CA CYS A 55 -1.49 -2.02 10.73
C CYS A 55 -0.71 -3.23 10.16
N PRO A 56 -1.35 -4.27 9.59
CA PRO A 56 -0.63 -5.37 8.95
C PRO A 56 0.25 -4.94 7.78
N LEU A 57 -0.08 -3.85 7.09
CA LEU A 57 0.77 -3.30 6.02
C LEU A 57 2.11 -2.80 6.59
N LEU A 58 2.10 -2.18 7.78
CA LEU A 58 3.35 -1.81 8.45
C LEU A 58 4.18 -3.01 8.85
N TRP A 59 3.54 -4.08 9.32
CA TRP A 59 4.23 -5.33 9.63
C TRP A 59 4.90 -5.93 8.38
N ILE A 60 4.17 -5.94 7.25
CA ILE A 60 4.72 -6.34 5.96
C ILE A 60 5.95 -5.49 5.62
N TYR A 61 5.85 -4.16 5.70
CA TYR A 61 7.00 -3.29 5.39
C TYR A 61 8.16 -3.48 6.37
N GLY A 62 7.90 -3.75 7.65
CA GLY A 62 8.92 -4.06 8.65
C GLY A 62 9.69 -5.35 8.34
N VAL A 63 8.96 -6.43 8.00
CA VAL A 63 9.57 -7.68 7.52
C VAL A 63 10.36 -7.43 6.24
N THR A 64 9.75 -6.73 5.28
CA THR A 64 10.32 -6.50 3.95
C THR A 64 11.62 -5.69 4.02
N ILE A 65 11.65 -4.59 4.77
CA ILE A 65 12.86 -3.76 4.87
C ILE A 65 13.99 -4.50 5.59
N THR A 66 13.65 -5.30 6.60
CA THR A 66 14.62 -6.13 7.32
C THR A 66 15.23 -7.16 6.37
N ASN A 67 14.41 -7.87 5.59
CA ASN A 67 14.89 -8.85 4.59
C ASN A 67 15.75 -8.19 3.52
N THR A 68 15.29 -7.04 3.00
CA THR A 68 15.99 -6.26 1.98
C THR A 68 17.35 -5.80 2.47
N PHE A 69 17.44 -5.30 3.71
CA PHE A 69 18.69 -4.82 4.28
C PHE A 69 19.67 -5.96 4.55
N ILE A 70 19.20 -7.08 5.12
CA ILE A 70 20.05 -8.26 5.35
C ILE A 70 20.58 -8.79 4.02
N ALA A 71 19.72 -8.92 2.99
CA ALA A 71 20.15 -9.34 1.66
C ALA A 71 21.20 -8.40 1.08
N PHE A 72 21.02 -7.08 1.22
CA PHE A 72 22.01 -6.09 0.80
C PHE A 72 23.33 -6.22 1.54
N TRP A 73 23.29 -6.40 2.85
CA TRP A 73 24.45 -6.56 3.71
C TRP A 73 25.26 -7.82 3.36
N GLU A 74 24.60 -8.94 3.15
CA GLU A 74 25.27 -10.22 2.92
C GLU A 74 25.68 -10.39 1.45
N HIS A 75 24.82 -10.05 0.49
CA HIS A 75 25.09 -10.31 -0.93
C HIS A 75 25.84 -9.18 -1.64
N GLN A 76 25.50 -7.92 -1.39
CA GLN A 76 26.14 -6.80 -2.09
C GLN A 76 27.35 -6.22 -1.35
N LEU A 77 27.35 -6.27 0.00
CA LEU A 77 28.49 -5.82 0.79
C LEU A 77 29.44 -6.96 1.21
N LEU A 78 29.02 -8.22 1.02
CA LEU A 78 29.81 -9.42 1.38
C LEU A 78 30.23 -9.44 2.85
N LEU A 79 29.36 -8.92 3.72
CA LEU A 79 29.60 -8.82 5.17
C LEU A 79 29.01 -10.02 5.92
N PRO A 80 29.56 -10.38 7.10
CA PRO A 80 29.09 -11.53 7.86
C PRO A 80 27.65 -11.33 8.35
N ALA A 81 26.94 -12.44 8.53
CA ALA A 81 25.55 -12.46 8.98
C ALA A 81 25.35 -11.68 10.29
N ILE A 82 24.27 -10.92 10.35
CA ILE A 82 23.89 -10.09 11.52
C ILE A 82 22.62 -10.63 12.15
N ASN A 83 22.47 -10.43 13.46
CA ASN A 83 21.24 -10.80 14.14
C ASN A 83 20.05 -9.98 13.58
N ARG A 84 19.09 -10.69 12.99
CA ARG A 84 17.88 -10.12 12.41
C ARG A 84 17.12 -9.19 13.36
N GLY A 85 16.96 -9.59 14.63
CA GLY A 85 16.23 -8.81 15.63
C GLY A 85 16.88 -7.45 15.90
N VAL A 86 18.21 -7.42 15.93
CA VAL A 86 18.99 -6.18 16.05
C VAL A 86 18.83 -5.29 14.82
N VAL A 87 18.92 -5.87 13.62
CA VAL A 87 18.72 -5.14 12.35
C VAL A 87 17.32 -4.53 12.29
N ALA A 88 16.28 -5.33 12.54
CA ALA A 88 14.90 -4.87 12.54
C ALA A 88 14.69 -3.73 13.56
N LEU A 89 15.22 -3.89 14.78
CA LEU A 89 15.12 -2.87 15.82
C LEU A 89 15.82 -1.57 15.40
N ALA A 90 17.05 -1.66 14.89
CA ALA A 90 17.83 -0.50 14.48
C ALA A 90 17.14 0.28 13.36
N ILE A 91 16.62 -0.41 12.33
CA ILE A 91 15.88 0.21 11.23
C ILE A 91 14.61 0.90 11.73
N LEU A 92 13.84 0.24 12.62
CA LEU A 92 12.62 0.82 13.17
C LEU A 92 12.89 2.01 14.09
N LEU A 93 14.01 2.01 14.83
CA LEU A 93 14.43 3.18 15.61
C LEU A 93 14.79 4.37 14.71
N VAL A 94 15.46 4.12 13.58
CA VAL A 94 15.72 5.17 12.57
C VAL A 94 14.39 5.70 12.01
N MET A 95 13.44 4.83 11.66
CA MET A 95 12.10 5.26 11.21
C MET A 95 11.37 6.08 12.28
N ALA A 96 11.40 5.62 13.54
CA ALA A 96 10.77 6.30 14.66
C ALA A 96 11.38 7.69 14.91
N PHE A 97 12.70 7.85 14.73
CA PHE A 97 13.37 9.14 14.80
C PHE A 97 12.80 10.14 13.77
N PHE A 98 12.61 9.73 12.52
CA PHE A 98 11.99 10.60 11.50
C PHE A 98 10.52 10.91 11.80
N ILE A 99 9.77 9.92 12.29
CA ILE A 99 8.37 10.08 12.68
C ILE A 99 8.23 11.08 13.84
N TYR A 100 9.19 11.10 14.77
CA TYR A 100 9.17 11.99 15.93
C TYR A 100 9.14 13.49 15.55
N PHE A 101 9.72 13.86 14.40
CA PHE A 101 9.66 15.24 13.90
C PHE A 101 8.30 15.67 13.33
N GLY A 102 7.33 14.75 13.27
CA GLY A 102 5.93 15.05 12.98
C GLY A 102 5.49 14.81 11.54
N LYS A 103 4.17 14.87 11.36
CA LYS A 103 3.46 14.54 10.10
C LYS A 103 3.88 15.45 8.94
N ASP A 104 4.08 16.75 9.16
CA ASP A 104 4.33 17.70 8.08
C ASP A 104 5.70 17.50 7.43
N LEU A 105 6.73 17.26 8.25
CA LEU A 105 8.07 16.91 7.75
C LEU A 105 7.98 15.62 6.93
N MET A 106 7.30 14.61 7.47
CA MET A 106 7.14 13.31 6.83
C MET A 106 6.44 13.43 5.47
N VAL A 107 5.29 14.10 5.38
CA VAL A 107 4.60 14.35 4.10
C VAL A 107 5.49 15.12 3.11
N LYS A 108 6.25 16.12 3.59
CA LYS A 108 7.17 16.90 2.77
C LYS A 108 8.32 16.05 2.22
N VAL A 109 9.01 15.29 3.07
CA VAL A 109 10.12 14.39 2.68
C VAL A 109 9.63 13.36 1.67
N MET A 110 8.49 12.72 1.93
CA MET A 110 7.88 11.76 1.00
C MET A 110 7.50 12.40 -0.34
N GLY A 111 7.00 13.64 -0.31
CA GLY A 111 6.63 14.42 -1.48
C GLY A 111 7.81 14.84 -2.35
N TYR A 112 8.99 15.10 -1.77
CA TYR A 112 10.20 15.34 -2.56
C TYR A 112 10.83 14.04 -3.05
N LEU A 113 10.87 13.00 -2.21
CA LEU A 113 11.52 11.73 -2.51
C LEU A 113 10.79 10.91 -3.59
N VAL A 114 9.49 11.16 -3.82
CA VAL A 114 8.73 10.42 -4.84
C VAL A 114 9.20 10.68 -6.26
N PHE A 115 9.64 11.89 -6.60
CA PHE A 115 10.11 12.22 -7.95
C PHE A 115 11.39 11.47 -8.34
N PRO A 116 12.50 11.55 -7.58
CA PRO A 116 13.70 10.77 -7.89
C PRO A 116 13.41 9.27 -7.82
N PHE A 117 12.54 8.81 -6.92
CA PHE A 117 12.13 7.41 -6.86
C PHE A 117 11.44 6.94 -8.15
N ILE A 118 10.47 7.70 -8.66
CA ILE A 118 9.79 7.39 -9.93
C ILE A 118 10.81 7.38 -11.08
N THR A 119 11.68 8.39 -11.15
CA THR A 119 12.74 8.44 -12.16
C THR A 119 13.62 7.19 -12.11
N CYS A 120 14.08 6.80 -10.92
CA CYS A 120 14.88 5.59 -10.73
C CYS A 120 14.13 4.33 -11.16
N LEU A 121 12.85 4.18 -10.82
CA LEU A 121 12.05 3.04 -11.27
C LEU A 121 11.91 2.99 -12.79
N VAL A 122 11.65 4.13 -13.44
CA VAL A 122 11.54 4.20 -14.91
C VAL A 122 12.88 3.87 -15.56
N LEU A 123 13.99 4.42 -15.05
CA LEU A 123 15.33 4.15 -15.56
C LEU A 123 15.71 2.68 -15.39
N ILE A 124 15.43 2.07 -14.22
CA ILE A 124 15.63 0.63 -14.03
C ILE A 124 14.77 -0.17 -14.99
N SER A 125 13.50 0.21 -15.17
CA SER A 125 12.61 -0.51 -16.09
C SER A 125 13.11 -0.45 -17.53
N LEU A 126 13.65 0.69 -17.97
CA LEU A 126 14.28 0.84 -19.28
C LEU A 126 15.57 0.03 -19.37
N SER A 127 16.35 -0.01 -18.28
CA SER A 127 17.65 -0.69 -18.29
C SER A 127 17.57 -2.20 -18.31
N LEU A 128 16.41 -2.76 -17.97
CA LEU A 128 16.15 -4.19 -18.02
C LEU A 128 15.79 -4.67 -19.44
N ILE A 129 15.44 -3.78 -20.37
CA ILE A 129 15.05 -4.12 -21.76
C ILE A 129 16.10 -5.00 -22.49
N PRO A 130 17.41 -4.73 -22.40
CA PRO A 130 18.42 -5.59 -23.03
C PRO A 130 18.46 -7.03 -22.49
N TYR A 131 17.88 -7.26 -21.31
CA TYR A 131 17.81 -8.56 -20.65
C TYR A 131 16.44 -9.22 -20.77
N TRP A 132 15.52 -8.67 -21.57
CA TRP A 132 14.20 -9.28 -21.78
C TRP A 132 14.32 -10.62 -22.52
N THR A 133 13.68 -11.65 -21.98
CA THR A 133 13.54 -12.98 -22.54
C THR A 133 12.07 -13.28 -22.85
N SER A 134 11.83 -14.35 -23.62
CA SER A 134 10.49 -14.83 -23.96
C SER A 134 10.09 -16.07 -23.14
N ASP A 135 10.81 -16.39 -22.06
CA ASP A 135 10.62 -17.62 -21.25
C ASP A 135 9.22 -17.71 -20.62
N ILE A 136 8.60 -16.55 -20.39
CA ILE A 136 7.23 -16.47 -19.88
C ILE A 136 6.21 -17.08 -20.86
N PHE A 137 6.49 -17.00 -22.17
CA PHE A 137 5.59 -17.48 -23.22
C PHE A 137 5.82 -18.96 -23.53
N THR A 138 7.03 -19.47 -23.37
CA THR A 138 7.36 -20.89 -23.59
C THR A 138 6.85 -21.78 -22.46
N SER A 139 6.73 -21.24 -21.25
CA SER A 139 6.16 -21.91 -20.09
C SER A 139 4.62 -21.92 -20.07
N PHE A 140 3.99 -21.16 -20.97
CA PHE A 140 2.54 -21.01 -21.05
C PHE A 140 1.97 -21.98 -22.09
N ASP A 141 1.33 -23.06 -21.63
CA ASP A 141 0.65 -23.99 -22.54
C ASP A 141 -0.63 -23.34 -23.07
N MET A 142 -0.59 -22.85 -24.31
CA MET A 142 -1.74 -22.24 -25.02
C MET A 142 -2.93 -23.21 -25.13
N HIS A 143 -2.72 -24.53 -25.08
CA HIS A 143 -3.79 -25.52 -25.10
C HIS A 143 -4.58 -25.62 -23.77
N SER A 144 -4.06 -25.04 -22.69
CA SER A 144 -4.70 -25.02 -21.37
C SER A 144 -5.63 -23.82 -21.13
N LEU A 145 -5.71 -22.85 -22.06
CA LEU A 145 -6.60 -21.68 -21.96
C LEU A 145 -8.08 -22.05 -22.19
N SER A 146 -8.66 -22.73 -21.22
CA SER A 146 -10.11 -22.80 -21.06
C SER A 146 -10.63 -21.46 -20.52
N LEU A 147 -11.72 -20.95 -21.11
CA LEU A 147 -12.36 -19.73 -20.61
C LEU A 147 -13.14 -20.01 -19.31
N PHE A 148 -13.64 -21.24 -19.19
CA PHE A 148 -14.39 -21.76 -18.04
C PHE A 148 -13.67 -22.99 -17.46
N GLY A 149 -13.73 -23.17 -16.13
CA GLY A 149 -13.06 -24.25 -15.40
C GLY A 149 -12.34 -23.72 -14.15
N SER A 150 -11.99 -24.60 -13.21
CA SER A 150 -11.30 -24.22 -11.95
C SER A 150 -9.94 -23.55 -12.16
N HIS A 151 -9.33 -23.74 -13.33
CA HIS A 151 -8.07 -23.11 -13.76
C HIS A 151 -8.23 -22.23 -15.01
N GLY A 152 -9.48 -21.87 -15.36
CA GLY A 152 -9.76 -21.06 -16.54
C GLY A 152 -9.42 -19.59 -16.36
N ILE A 153 -9.35 -18.86 -17.48
CA ILE A 153 -8.98 -17.42 -17.53
C ILE A 153 -9.81 -16.58 -16.57
N LEU A 154 -11.12 -16.85 -16.46
CA LEU A 154 -12.01 -16.11 -15.57
C LEU A 154 -11.64 -16.24 -14.09
N VAL A 155 -11.25 -17.44 -13.66
CA VAL A 155 -10.80 -17.70 -12.28
C VAL A 155 -9.47 -17.00 -12.04
N THR A 156 -8.50 -17.11 -12.96
CA THR A 156 -7.22 -16.38 -12.86
C THR A 156 -7.43 -14.87 -12.80
N VAL A 157 -8.33 -14.33 -13.63
CA VAL A 157 -8.69 -12.91 -13.63
C VAL A 157 -9.31 -12.50 -12.29
N TRP A 158 -10.25 -13.28 -11.78
CA TRP A 158 -10.89 -13.05 -10.50
C TRP A 158 -9.88 -13.08 -9.34
N LEU A 159 -9.00 -14.09 -9.31
CA LEU A 159 -7.93 -14.18 -8.33
C LEU A 159 -7.01 -12.96 -8.39
N GLY A 160 -6.71 -12.49 -9.60
CA GLY A 160 -5.93 -11.28 -9.85
C GLY A 160 -6.58 -10.00 -9.33
N ILE A 161 -7.91 -9.89 -9.24
CA ILE A 161 -8.59 -8.67 -8.74
C ILE A 161 -8.19 -8.36 -7.30
N ALA A 162 -8.12 -9.36 -6.42
CA ALA A 162 -7.74 -9.12 -5.02
C ALA A 162 -6.30 -8.61 -4.91
N ILE A 163 -5.39 -9.21 -5.69
CA ILE A 163 -4.00 -8.76 -5.79
C ILE A 163 -3.95 -7.32 -6.28
N MET A 164 -4.75 -6.96 -7.31
CA MET A 164 -4.79 -5.59 -7.84
C MET A 164 -5.31 -4.57 -6.83
N VAL A 165 -6.38 -4.90 -6.09
CA VAL A 165 -6.92 -4.04 -5.03
C VAL A 165 -5.86 -3.79 -3.96
N PHE A 166 -5.11 -4.81 -3.60
CA PHE A 166 -4.02 -4.70 -2.64
C PHE A 166 -2.82 -3.91 -3.20
N SER A 167 -2.32 -4.25 -4.39
CA SER A 167 -1.13 -3.66 -5.00
C SER A 167 -1.28 -2.17 -5.31
N PHE A 168 -2.49 -1.73 -5.67
CA PHE A 168 -2.79 -0.32 -5.90
C PHE A 168 -3.40 0.37 -4.69
N ASN A 169 -3.25 -0.19 -3.49
CA ASN A 169 -3.79 0.39 -2.27
C ASN A 169 -2.93 1.54 -1.73
N PHE A 170 -3.43 2.77 -1.87
CA PHE A 170 -2.97 3.93 -1.11
C PHE A 170 -4.04 4.49 -0.15
N SER A 171 -5.00 3.66 0.30
CA SER A 171 -6.05 4.08 1.25
C SER A 171 -5.53 4.74 2.54
N PRO A 172 -4.38 4.35 3.13
CA PRO A 172 -3.93 4.90 4.41
C PRO A 172 -3.65 6.41 4.38
N ILE A 173 -3.25 6.93 3.21
CA ILE A 173 -2.94 8.36 3.08
C ILE A 173 -4.17 9.18 2.67
N VAL A 174 -5.27 8.55 2.21
CA VAL A 174 -6.43 9.26 1.65
C VAL A 174 -7.07 10.20 2.66
N SER A 175 -7.24 9.77 3.91
CA SER A 175 -7.76 10.62 5.00
C SER A 175 -6.89 11.86 5.21
N SER A 176 -5.59 11.65 5.45
CA SER A 176 -4.63 12.74 5.66
C SER A 176 -4.47 13.66 4.43
N PHE A 177 -4.57 13.11 3.23
CA PHE A 177 -4.58 13.86 1.97
C PHE A 177 -5.82 14.77 1.88
N VAL A 178 -7.00 14.23 2.17
CA VAL A 178 -8.24 15.02 2.15
C VAL A 178 -8.19 16.13 3.18
N VAL A 179 -7.79 15.85 4.42
CA VAL A 179 -7.63 16.87 5.47
C VAL A 179 -6.70 17.98 5.00
N SER A 180 -5.50 17.63 4.51
CA SER A 180 -4.53 18.62 4.01
C SER A 180 -5.10 19.50 2.89
N LYS A 181 -5.90 18.94 1.97
CA LYS A 181 -6.50 19.71 0.88
C LYS A 181 -7.70 20.55 1.30
N ARG A 182 -8.45 20.12 2.31
CA ARG A 182 -9.51 20.92 2.92
C ARG A 182 -8.94 22.12 3.66
N GLU A 183 -7.89 21.90 4.46
CA GLU A 183 -7.17 22.99 5.15
C GLU A 183 -6.55 23.99 4.16
N GLU A 184 -6.03 23.52 3.02
CA GLU A 184 -5.41 24.38 2.00
C GLU A 184 -6.42 25.17 1.16
N TYR A 185 -7.55 24.57 0.77
CA TYR A 185 -8.44 25.17 -0.25
C TYR A 185 -9.86 25.50 0.19
N GLU A 186 -10.39 24.87 1.26
CA GLU A 186 -11.82 24.98 1.55
C GLU A 186 -12.21 26.37 2.04
N ALA A 187 -11.34 27.04 2.81
CA ALA A 187 -11.58 28.39 3.33
C ALA A 187 -11.62 29.45 2.23
N GLU A 188 -10.80 29.32 1.18
CA GLU A 188 -10.66 30.32 0.11
C GLU A 188 -11.55 30.02 -1.10
N PHE A 189 -11.67 28.75 -1.51
CA PHE A 189 -12.31 28.35 -2.76
C PHE A 189 -13.59 27.51 -2.56
N GLY A 190 -13.90 27.14 -1.31
CA GLY A 190 -15.09 26.36 -0.97
C GLY A 190 -14.96 24.85 -1.18
N ARG A 191 -15.97 24.12 -0.68
CA ARG A 191 -15.99 22.65 -0.61
C ARG A 191 -16.09 21.98 -1.98
N GLU A 192 -16.84 22.56 -2.92
CA GLU A 192 -16.99 22.01 -4.26
C GLU A 192 -15.68 22.04 -5.05
N TYR A 193 -14.96 23.17 -5.02
CA TYR A 193 -13.64 23.28 -5.64
C TYR A 193 -12.67 22.26 -5.04
N THR A 194 -12.65 22.16 -3.71
CA THR A 194 -11.79 21.22 -2.97
C THR A 194 -12.07 19.77 -3.39
N GLU A 195 -13.34 19.37 -3.48
CA GLU A 195 -13.75 18.04 -3.95
C GLU A 195 -13.23 17.75 -5.38
N GLN A 196 -13.44 18.68 -6.30
CA GLN A 196 -12.98 18.54 -7.68
C GLN A 196 -11.45 18.45 -7.76
N LYS A 197 -10.75 19.25 -6.94
CA LYS A 197 -9.28 19.26 -6.87
C LYS A 197 -8.75 17.93 -6.32
N CYS A 198 -9.36 17.40 -5.26
CA CYS A 198 -9.04 16.08 -4.72
C CYS A 198 -9.22 14.99 -5.78
N ALA A 199 -10.34 14.97 -6.50
CA ALA A 199 -10.59 13.99 -7.55
C ALA A 199 -9.56 14.08 -8.70
N LYS A 200 -9.17 15.30 -9.11
CA LYS A 200 -8.13 15.51 -10.15
C LYS A 200 -6.76 15.01 -9.68
N ILE A 201 -6.38 15.29 -8.43
CA ILE A 201 -5.10 14.83 -7.87
C ILE A 201 -5.09 13.30 -7.80
N ILE A 202 -6.13 12.67 -7.24
CA ILE A 202 -6.23 11.21 -7.15
C ILE A 202 -6.17 10.59 -8.54
N SER A 203 -6.89 11.15 -9.53
CA SER A 203 -6.85 10.64 -10.90
C SER A 203 -5.45 10.69 -11.50
N ARG A 204 -4.76 11.84 -11.43
CA ARG A 204 -3.43 12.01 -12.01
C ARG A 204 -2.38 11.14 -11.30
N ALA A 205 -2.44 11.07 -9.97
CA ALA A 205 -1.60 10.19 -9.18
C ALA A 205 -1.84 8.71 -9.54
N SER A 206 -3.11 8.31 -9.74
CA SER A 206 -3.46 6.94 -10.14
C SER A 206 -2.93 6.58 -11.53
N VAL A 207 -3.05 7.49 -12.51
CA VAL A 207 -2.46 7.27 -13.85
C VAL A 207 -0.95 7.11 -13.74
N LEU A 208 -0.26 8.04 -13.07
CA LEU A 208 1.19 8.01 -12.92
C LEU A 208 1.64 6.71 -12.24
N MET A 209 1.01 6.34 -11.13
CA MET A 209 1.28 5.11 -10.41
C MET A 209 1.06 3.88 -11.30
N VAL A 210 -0.09 3.76 -11.98
CA VAL A 210 -0.39 2.59 -12.82
C VAL A 210 0.59 2.47 -13.98
N VAL A 211 0.90 3.56 -14.69
CA VAL A 211 1.84 3.51 -15.82
C VAL A 211 3.23 3.07 -15.34
N VAL A 212 3.76 3.70 -14.28
CA VAL A 212 5.12 3.40 -13.79
C VAL A 212 5.21 2.00 -13.21
N VAL A 213 4.25 1.60 -12.36
CA VAL A 213 4.27 0.27 -11.72
C VAL A 213 4.06 -0.84 -12.74
N MET A 214 3.14 -0.66 -13.71
CA MET A 214 2.93 -1.68 -14.74
C MET A 214 4.14 -1.79 -15.67
N PHE A 215 4.76 -0.67 -16.05
CA PHE A 215 5.97 -0.70 -16.87
C PHE A 215 7.12 -1.44 -16.15
N PHE A 216 7.32 -1.14 -14.87
CA PHE A 216 8.28 -1.85 -14.04
C PHE A 216 7.95 -3.34 -13.90
N ALA A 217 6.69 -3.68 -13.62
CA ALA A 217 6.25 -5.06 -13.46
C ALA A 217 6.47 -5.90 -14.74
N PHE A 218 6.13 -5.35 -15.92
CA PHE A 218 6.41 -6.02 -17.19
C PHE A 218 7.91 -6.16 -17.44
N SER A 219 8.69 -5.12 -17.14
CA SER A 219 10.13 -5.18 -17.36
C SER A 219 10.76 -6.28 -16.51
N CYS A 220 10.39 -6.39 -15.23
CA CYS A 220 10.80 -7.52 -14.38
C CYS A 220 10.29 -8.88 -14.90
N LEU A 221 9.04 -8.94 -15.36
CA LEU A 221 8.43 -10.17 -15.89
C LEU A 221 9.17 -10.70 -17.13
N PHE A 222 9.64 -9.80 -18.00
CA PHE A 222 10.40 -10.18 -19.17
C PHE A 222 11.86 -10.45 -18.85
N THR A 223 12.43 -9.90 -17.78
CA THR A 223 13.82 -10.21 -17.39
C THR A 223 13.95 -11.53 -16.61
N LEU A 224 12.95 -11.89 -15.80
CA LEU A 224 13.05 -13.00 -14.85
C LEU A 224 12.22 -14.19 -15.31
N SER A 225 12.80 -15.39 -15.21
CA SER A 225 12.09 -16.64 -15.52
C SER A 225 11.03 -16.97 -14.47
N PRO A 226 10.06 -17.87 -14.75
CA PRO A 226 9.14 -18.37 -13.75
C PRO A 226 9.83 -19.01 -12.52
N GLN A 227 11.00 -19.62 -12.73
CA GLN A 227 11.80 -20.21 -11.65
C GLN A 227 12.39 -19.11 -10.75
N ASP A 228 12.90 -18.03 -11.35
CA ASP A 228 13.41 -16.88 -10.60
C ASP A 228 12.33 -16.25 -9.73
N MET A 229 11.11 -16.08 -10.27
CA MET A 229 9.96 -15.57 -9.52
C MET A 229 9.59 -16.48 -8.34
N ALA A 230 9.66 -17.81 -8.53
CA ALA A 230 9.41 -18.77 -7.47
C ALA A 230 10.49 -18.70 -6.37
N GLN A 231 11.76 -18.53 -6.75
CA GLN A 231 12.86 -18.33 -5.81
C GLN A 231 12.73 -17.02 -5.03
N ALA A 232 12.38 -15.92 -5.70
CA ALA A 232 12.12 -14.63 -5.05
C ALA A 232 11.04 -14.75 -3.96
N LYS A 233 9.96 -15.50 -4.28
CA LYS A 233 8.90 -15.82 -3.31
C LYS A 233 9.42 -16.63 -2.12
N GLN A 234 10.25 -17.65 -2.36
CA GLN A 234 10.82 -18.48 -1.28
C GLN A 234 11.78 -17.69 -0.39
N GLN A 235 12.59 -16.80 -0.98
CA GLN A 235 13.52 -15.93 -0.25
C GLN A 235 12.79 -14.82 0.54
N ASN A 236 11.50 -14.60 0.29
CA ASN A 236 10.69 -13.57 0.95
C ASN A 236 11.30 -12.15 0.80
N ILE A 237 11.89 -11.86 -0.36
CA ILE A 237 12.50 -10.56 -0.69
C ILE A 237 11.73 -9.85 -1.83
N PRO A 238 11.80 -8.52 -1.93
CA PRO A 238 11.27 -7.79 -3.07
C PRO A 238 11.94 -8.18 -4.38
N ILE A 239 11.20 -8.00 -5.49
CA ILE A 239 11.73 -8.29 -6.83
C ILE A 239 12.97 -7.46 -7.18
N LEU A 240 13.07 -6.22 -6.67
CA LEU A 240 14.27 -5.40 -6.83
C LEU A 240 15.49 -6.00 -6.14
N SER A 241 15.33 -6.52 -4.92
CA SER A 241 16.40 -7.22 -4.21
C SER A 241 16.78 -8.52 -4.92
N TYR A 242 15.79 -9.23 -5.45
CA TYR A 242 16.06 -10.43 -6.25
C TYR A 242 16.83 -10.09 -7.53
N LEU A 243 16.43 -9.05 -8.26
CA LEU A 243 17.18 -8.56 -9.44
C LEU A 243 18.61 -8.20 -9.06
N ALA A 244 18.83 -7.54 -7.92
CA ALA A 244 20.17 -7.23 -7.44
C ALA A 244 20.99 -8.51 -7.24
N ASN A 245 20.43 -9.52 -6.58
CA ASN A 245 21.09 -10.81 -6.37
C ASN A 245 21.35 -11.55 -7.70
N HIS A 246 20.41 -11.48 -8.63
CA HIS A 246 20.54 -12.09 -9.96
C HIS A 246 21.69 -11.44 -10.76
N PHE A 247 21.80 -10.10 -10.77
CA PHE A 247 22.92 -9.44 -11.42
C PHE A 247 24.26 -9.64 -10.68
N SER A 248 24.21 -9.80 -9.36
CA SER A 248 25.39 -10.12 -8.55
C SER A 248 25.97 -11.50 -8.91
N SER A 249 25.10 -12.49 -9.14
CA SER A 249 25.51 -13.88 -9.44
C SER A 249 26.16 -14.07 -10.82
N LEU A 250 26.06 -13.09 -11.72
CA LEU A 250 26.76 -13.06 -13.02
C LEU A 250 28.30 -12.98 -12.87
N GLY A 251 28.82 -12.75 -11.66
CA GLY A 251 30.23 -12.89 -11.33
C GLY A 251 31.16 -11.86 -11.99
N SER A 252 32.46 -12.17 -12.04
CA SER A 252 33.54 -11.25 -12.44
C SER A 252 33.54 -10.84 -13.93
N GLY A 253 32.65 -11.40 -14.75
CA GLY A 253 32.46 -11.03 -16.16
C GLY A 253 31.32 -10.02 -16.40
N LYS A 254 30.65 -9.56 -15.34
CA LYS A 254 29.50 -8.64 -15.47
C LYS A 254 29.93 -7.27 -15.97
N SER A 255 29.14 -6.70 -16.88
CA SER A 255 29.38 -5.37 -17.40
C SER A 255 29.25 -4.31 -16.29
N THR A 256 29.90 -3.16 -16.45
CA THR A 256 29.71 -1.99 -15.55
C THR A 256 28.24 -1.65 -15.38
N TYR A 257 27.46 -1.85 -16.45
CA TYR A 257 26.02 -1.68 -16.45
C TYR A 257 25.30 -2.60 -15.46
N ALA A 258 25.57 -3.91 -15.49
CA ALA A 258 24.99 -4.87 -14.56
C ALA A 258 25.38 -4.58 -13.10
N THR A 259 26.62 -4.16 -12.85
CA THR A 259 27.07 -3.73 -11.51
C THR A 259 26.29 -2.52 -11.01
N VAL A 260 26.03 -1.52 -11.87
CA VAL A 260 25.21 -0.37 -11.49
C VAL A 260 23.79 -0.80 -11.13
N LEU A 261 23.19 -1.73 -11.91
CA LEU A 261 21.85 -2.24 -11.64
C LEU A 261 21.76 -3.01 -10.32
N GLU A 262 22.77 -3.81 -10.00
CA GLU A 262 22.84 -4.55 -8.74
C GLU A 262 22.72 -3.61 -7.53
N TYR A 263 23.60 -2.62 -7.41
CA TYR A 263 23.58 -1.71 -6.27
C TYR A 263 22.37 -0.77 -6.31
N ALA A 264 22.00 -0.27 -7.50
CA ALA A 264 20.85 0.62 -7.64
C ALA A 264 19.55 -0.08 -7.23
N ALA A 265 19.31 -1.32 -7.66
CA ALA A 265 18.08 -2.05 -7.36
C ALA A 265 17.90 -2.26 -5.85
N SER A 266 18.94 -2.69 -5.12
CA SER A 266 18.87 -2.84 -3.66
C SER A 266 18.63 -1.52 -2.92
N ILE A 267 19.31 -0.43 -3.33
CA ILE A 267 19.11 0.89 -2.71
C ILE A 267 17.70 1.41 -3.00
N ILE A 268 17.22 1.27 -4.24
CA ILE A 268 15.87 1.69 -4.63
C ILE A 268 14.82 0.89 -3.87
N ALA A 269 15.04 -0.41 -3.62
CA ALA A 269 14.15 -1.24 -2.80
C ALA A 269 14.06 -0.70 -1.37
N LEU A 270 15.20 -0.44 -0.72
CA LEU A 270 15.24 0.10 0.64
C LEU A 270 14.53 1.45 0.74
N VAL A 271 14.82 2.37 -0.19
CA VAL A 271 14.19 3.69 -0.27
C VAL A 271 12.67 3.57 -0.50
N ALA A 272 12.24 2.66 -1.39
CA ALA A 272 10.82 2.43 -1.68
C ALA A 272 10.05 1.99 -0.43
N ILE A 273 10.59 1.01 0.29
CA ILE A 273 9.94 0.44 1.49
C ILE A 273 9.92 1.48 2.61
N PHE A 274 11.06 2.14 2.84
CA PHE A 274 11.17 3.20 3.85
C PHE A 274 10.14 4.32 3.58
N LYS A 275 10.02 4.74 2.31
CA LYS A 275 9.04 5.73 1.89
C LYS A 275 7.60 5.24 2.09
N SER A 276 7.31 4.00 1.72
CA SER A 276 5.96 3.45 1.82
C SER A 276 5.51 3.27 3.27
N PHE A 277 6.43 2.88 4.15
CA PHE A 277 6.19 2.71 5.59
C PHE A 277 5.55 3.97 6.19
N PHE A 278 6.07 5.15 5.84
CA PHE A 278 5.55 6.41 6.33
C PHE A 278 4.10 6.68 5.91
N GLY A 279 3.75 6.48 4.64
CA GLY A 279 2.35 6.67 4.20
C GLY A 279 1.35 5.82 5.00
N HIS A 280 1.75 4.61 5.38
CA HIS A 280 0.95 3.66 6.14
C HIS A 280 0.95 3.94 7.65
N TYR A 281 2.04 4.52 8.16
CA TYR A 281 2.16 4.92 9.55
C TYR A 281 1.12 5.98 9.91
N LEU A 282 0.89 6.98 9.04
CA LEU A 282 -0.12 8.01 9.30
C LEU A 282 -1.52 7.43 9.45
N GLY A 283 -1.93 6.51 8.58
CA GLY A 283 -3.23 5.84 8.67
C GLY A 283 -3.35 4.94 9.90
N THR A 284 -2.28 4.22 10.26
CA THR A 284 -2.27 3.35 11.45
C THR A 284 -2.33 4.16 12.74
N LEU A 285 -1.56 5.25 12.81
CA LEU A 285 -1.56 6.19 13.93
C LEU A 285 -2.94 6.81 14.11
N GLU A 286 -3.56 7.24 13.00
CA GLU A 286 -4.91 7.79 12.98
C GLU A 286 -5.95 6.76 13.49
N GLY A 287 -5.89 5.51 13.01
CA GLY A 287 -6.76 4.43 13.46
C GLY A 287 -6.58 4.10 14.94
N LEU A 288 -5.34 3.92 15.40
CA LEU A 288 -5.04 3.55 16.80
C LEU A 288 -5.43 4.68 17.76
N ASN A 289 -5.06 5.92 17.45
CA ASN A 289 -5.49 7.07 18.25
C ASN A 289 -7.01 7.20 18.27
N GLY A 290 -7.67 6.99 17.14
CA GLY A 290 -9.13 6.99 17.05
C GLY A 290 -9.76 5.95 17.99
N LEU A 291 -9.20 4.74 18.06
CA LEU A 291 -9.65 3.70 19.00
C LEU A 291 -9.42 4.11 20.46
N ILE A 292 -8.22 4.58 20.80
CA ILE A 292 -7.90 4.97 22.18
C ILE A 292 -8.77 6.16 22.63
N ILE A 293 -9.07 7.11 21.74
CA ILE A 293 -9.97 8.23 22.05
C ILE A 293 -11.40 7.73 22.31
N LYS A 294 -11.90 6.82 21.49
CA LYS A 294 -13.26 6.28 21.65
C LYS A 294 -13.41 5.47 22.95
N PHE A 295 -12.44 4.63 23.28
CA PHE A 295 -12.50 3.78 24.47
C PHE A 295 -12.02 4.45 25.75
N GLY A 296 -10.92 5.21 25.68
CA GLY A 296 -10.28 5.82 26.85
C GLY A 296 -10.75 7.23 27.18
N TYR A 297 -11.34 7.93 26.20
CA TYR A 297 -11.81 9.31 26.36
C TYR A 297 -13.28 9.48 25.93
N HIS A 298 -14.04 8.38 25.79
CA HIS A 298 -15.45 8.37 25.39
C HIS A 298 -15.74 9.15 24.07
N GLY A 299 -14.75 9.26 23.18
CA GLY A 299 -14.85 10.02 21.93
C GLY A 299 -14.49 11.50 22.05
N GLU A 300 -14.18 12.00 23.25
CA GLU A 300 -13.89 13.41 23.50
C GLU A 300 -12.43 13.76 23.18
N LYS A 301 -12.18 14.05 21.90
CA LYS A 301 -10.85 14.41 21.36
C LYS A 301 -10.19 15.61 22.06
N SER A 302 -10.97 16.55 22.61
CA SER A 302 -10.48 17.72 23.35
C SER A 302 -9.81 17.36 24.68
N GLN A 303 -10.18 16.24 25.30
CA GLN A 303 -9.61 15.78 26.55
C GLN A 303 -8.34 14.94 26.36
N ALA A 304 -8.07 14.48 25.13
CA ALA A 304 -6.97 13.58 24.83
C ALA A 304 -5.63 14.34 24.70
N PRO A 305 -4.60 13.97 25.48
CA PRO A 305 -3.27 14.57 25.36
C PRO A 305 -2.55 14.05 24.11
N MET A 306 -2.86 14.63 22.95
CA MET A 306 -2.45 14.14 21.63
C MET A 306 -0.97 13.83 21.49
N LYS A 307 -0.08 14.63 22.10
CA LYS A 307 1.38 14.35 22.06
C LYS A 307 1.76 13.06 22.78
N LYS A 308 1.17 12.80 23.95
CA LYS A 308 1.38 11.55 24.70
C LYS A 308 0.76 10.38 23.96
N LEU A 309 -0.45 10.57 23.43
CA LEU A 309 -1.15 9.55 22.66
C LEU A 309 -0.34 9.11 21.43
N ASN A 310 0.18 10.07 20.67
CA ASN A 310 1.03 9.79 19.51
C ASN A 310 2.28 8.99 19.90
N MET A 311 2.91 9.30 21.03
CA MET A 311 4.09 8.58 21.51
C MET A 311 3.75 7.13 21.90
N ILE A 312 2.67 6.93 22.66
CA ILE A 312 2.21 5.58 23.05
C ILE A 312 1.86 4.75 21.82
N SER A 313 1.08 5.32 20.89
CA SER A 313 0.72 4.67 19.64
C SER A 313 1.95 4.34 18.79
N MET A 314 2.93 5.23 18.71
CA MET A 314 4.19 4.97 18.03
C MET A 314 4.91 3.76 18.65
N VAL A 315 5.02 3.69 19.98
CA VAL A 315 5.66 2.55 20.67
C VAL A 315 4.93 1.24 20.37
N ILE A 316 3.60 1.23 20.41
CA ILE A 316 2.79 0.04 20.10
C ILE A 316 2.99 -0.40 18.65
N ILE A 317 2.92 0.54 17.71
CA ILE A 317 3.05 0.26 16.28
C ILE A 317 4.47 -0.23 15.96
N MET A 318 5.50 0.47 16.43
CA MET A 318 6.90 0.08 16.19
C MET A 318 7.23 -1.24 16.90
N GLY A 319 6.77 -1.43 18.14
CA GLY A 319 6.98 -2.67 18.90
C GLY A 319 6.34 -3.89 18.25
N SER A 320 5.07 -3.78 17.84
CA SER A 320 4.40 -4.87 17.11
C SER A 320 5.05 -5.14 15.75
N THR A 321 5.45 -4.10 15.02
CA THR A 321 6.19 -4.23 13.76
C THR A 321 7.52 -4.93 13.96
N TRP A 322 8.25 -4.63 15.04
CA TRP A 322 9.51 -5.28 15.38
C TRP A 322 9.33 -6.77 15.66
N VAL A 323 8.31 -7.15 16.43
CA VAL A 323 7.99 -8.55 16.73
C VAL A 323 7.70 -9.31 15.43
N ILE A 324 6.84 -8.78 14.56
CA ILE A 324 6.52 -9.47 13.30
C ILE A 324 7.74 -9.49 12.35
N ALA A 325 8.52 -8.41 12.30
CA ALA A 325 9.77 -8.39 11.54
C ALA A 325 10.74 -9.46 12.02
N TYR A 326 10.87 -9.67 13.33
CA TYR A 326 11.69 -10.75 13.91
C TYR A 326 11.17 -12.14 13.53
N LEU A 327 9.86 -12.38 13.61
CA LEU A 327 9.24 -13.67 13.26
C LEU A 327 9.34 -14.02 11.77
N ASN A 328 9.47 -13.02 10.90
CA ASN A 328 9.61 -13.18 9.44
C ASN A 328 8.53 -14.06 8.77
N PRO A 329 7.22 -13.77 8.96
CA PRO A 329 6.20 -14.48 8.22
C PRO A 329 6.34 -14.24 6.70
N ASN A 330 5.81 -15.15 5.90
CA ASN A 330 5.74 -14.94 4.46
C ASN A 330 4.88 -13.71 4.14
N ILE A 331 5.43 -12.77 3.36
CA ILE A 331 4.77 -11.51 3.06
C ILE A 331 3.49 -11.73 2.24
N LEU A 332 3.52 -12.65 1.26
CA LEU A 332 2.37 -12.90 0.38
C LEU A 332 1.21 -13.54 1.14
N ASP A 333 1.50 -14.43 2.08
CA ASP A 333 0.48 -15.06 2.93
C ASP A 333 -0.18 -14.01 3.83
N LEU A 334 0.60 -13.08 4.39
CA LEU A 334 0.09 -11.98 5.22
C LEU A 334 -0.80 -11.01 4.41
N ILE A 335 -0.45 -10.76 3.14
CA ILE A 335 -1.26 -9.99 2.19
C ILE A 335 -2.61 -10.67 1.94
N GLY A 336 -2.59 -11.97 1.66
CA GLY A 336 -3.79 -12.76 1.33
C GLY A 336 -4.73 -12.94 2.53
N ALA A 337 -4.19 -13.34 3.68
CA ALA A 337 -4.98 -13.74 4.84
C ALA A 337 -5.64 -12.57 5.58
N MET A 338 -4.99 -11.40 5.64
CA MET A 338 -5.45 -10.29 6.49
C MET A 338 -5.72 -8.99 5.71
N GLY A 339 -4.90 -8.69 4.70
CA GLY A 339 -4.94 -7.38 4.04
C GLY A 339 -6.12 -7.21 3.09
N ALA A 340 -6.25 -8.09 2.09
CA ALA A 340 -7.17 -7.89 0.98
C ALA A 340 -8.68 -7.81 1.35
N PRO A 341 -9.26 -8.60 2.27
CA PRO A 341 -10.70 -8.54 2.54
C PRO A 341 -11.07 -7.30 3.37
N ILE A 342 -10.26 -6.96 4.37
CA ILE A 342 -10.49 -5.78 5.21
C ILE A 342 -10.28 -4.51 4.38
N ILE A 343 -9.24 -4.48 3.53
CA ILE A 343 -9.03 -3.38 2.57
C ILE A 343 -10.22 -3.29 1.62
N ALA A 344 -10.72 -4.38 1.05
CA ALA A 344 -11.89 -4.33 0.17
C ALA A 344 -13.15 -3.82 0.88
N ALA A 345 -13.39 -4.25 2.12
CA ALA A 345 -14.50 -3.76 2.94
C ALA A 345 -14.39 -2.25 3.18
N LEU A 346 -13.20 -1.74 3.52
CA LEU A 346 -13.00 -0.33 3.86
C LEU A 346 -12.85 0.58 2.64
N LEU A 347 -12.05 0.19 1.66
CA LEU A 347 -11.74 0.98 0.48
C LEU A 347 -12.86 0.94 -0.55
N CYS A 348 -13.53 -0.20 -0.71
CA CYS A 348 -14.55 -0.39 -1.74
C CYS A 348 -15.97 -0.32 -1.16
N LEU A 349 -16.30 -1.17 -0.17
CA LEU A 349 -17.71 -1.34 0.25
C LEU A 349 -18.22 -0.23 1.17
N LEU A 350 -17.43 0.19 2.16
CA LEU A 350 -17.81 1.23 3.12
C LEU A 350 -18.21 2.55 2.43
N PRO A 351 -17.46 3.10 1.46
CA PRO A 351 -17.88 4.29 0.73
C PRO A 351 -19.16 4.08 -0.07
N MET A 352 -19.39 2.88 -0.62
CA MET A 352 -20.62 2.58 -1.37
C MET A 352 -21.83 2.51 -0.45
N TYR A 353 -21.67 1.90 0.72
CA TYR A 353 -22.67 1.93 1.79
C TYR A 353 -22.95 3.37 2.23
N ALA A 354 -21.91 4.18 2.42
CA ALA A 354 -22.05 5.59 2.79
C ALA A 354 -22.81 6.41 1.74
N VAL A 355 -22.55 6.21 0.44
CA VAL A 355 -23.31 6.88 -0.64
C VAL A 355 -24.80 6.58 -0.57
N TRP A 356 -25.17 5.38 -0.11
CA TRP A 356 -26.56 4.98 0.04
C TRP A 356 -27.21 5.58 1.29
N ARG A 357 -26.49 5.58 2.41
CA ARG A 357 -27.03 5.93 3.74
C ARG A 357 -26.88 7.39 4.14
N VAL A 358 -25.82 8.06 3.72
CA VAL A 358 -25.45 9.42 4.16
C VAL A 358 -26.07 10.47 3.23
N PRO A 359 -26.89 11.41 3.75
CA PRO A 359 -27.52 12.45 2.92
C PRO A 359 -26.53 13.31 2.13
N ALA A 360 -25.40 13.69 2.75
CA ALA A 360 -24.35 14.49 2.10
C ALA A 360 -23.71 13.81 0.87
N LEU A 361 -23.81 12.48 0.77
CA LEU A 361 -23.27 11.69 -0.34
C LEU A 361 -24.35 11.29 -1.36
N ALA A 362 -25.62 11.65 -1.15
CA ALA A 362 -26.72 11.24 -2.01
C ALA A 362 -26.55 11.69 -3.47
N LYS A 363 -25.87 12.82 -3.71
CA LYS A 363 -25.52 13.33 -5.05
C LYS A 363 -24.66 12.38 -5.90
N TYR A 364 -24.09 11.34 -5.30
CA TYR A 364 -23.29 10.33 -6.01
C TYR A 364 -24.05 9.03 -6.31
N LYS A 365 -25.32 8.90 -5.91
CA LYS A 365 -26.12 7.68 -6.15
C LYS A 365 -26.27 7.40 -7.65
N GLY A 366 -26.44 6.12 -7.99
CA GLY A 366 -26.75 5.66 -9.36
C GLY A 366 -25.61 5.75 -10.39
N LYS A 367 -24.41 6.20 -10.02
CA LYS A 367 -23.27 6.29 -10.96
C LYS A 367 -22.71 4.89 -11.28
N ALA A 368 -22.45 4.61 -12.56
CA ALA A 368 -21.83 3.35 -13.02
C ALA A 368 -20.54 2.99 -12.25
N SER A 369 -19.72 4.00 -11.90
CA SER A 369 -18.51 3.80 -11.10
C SER A 369 -18.78 3.19 -9.73
N ASN A 370 -19.96 3.41 -9.14
CA ASN A 370 -20.29 2.87 -7.83
C ASN A 370 -20.55 1.37 -7.91
N TYR A 371 -21.32 0.92 -8.92
CA TYR A 371 -21.53 -0.50 -9.18
C TYR A 371 -20.20 -1.21 -9.44
N PHE A 372 -19.31 -0.59 -10.22
CA PHE A 372 -17.96 -1.11 -10.43
C PHE A 372 -17.21 -1.31 -9.11
N VAL A 373 -17.16 -0.28 -8.24
CA VAL A 373 -16.47 -0.37 -6.95
C VAL A 373 -17.10 -1.44 -6.04
N THR A 374 -18.44 -1.53 -6.00
CA THR A 374 -19.13 -2.59 -5.25
C THR A 374 -18.78 -3.98 -5.75
N ILE A 375 -18.80 -4.21 -7.07
CA ILE A 375 -18.46 -5.51 -7.67
C ILE A 375 -17.01 -5.88 -7.35
N ILE A 376 -16.06 -4.95 -7.51
CA ILE A 376 -14.64 -5.19 -7.18
C ILE A 376 -14.48 -5.54 -5.69
N GLY A 377 -15.16 -4.83 -4.80
CA GLY A 377 -15.14 -5.12 -3.36
C GLY A 377 -15.68 -6.53 -3.05
N LEU A 378 -16.82 -6.90 -3.62
CA LEU A 378 -17.42 -8.22 -3.43
C LEU A 378 -16.54 -9.34 -3.98
N LEU A 379 -16.05 -9.20 -5.22
CA LEU A 379 -15.15 -10.17 -5.84
C LEU A 379 -13.86 -10.37 -5.01
N THR A 380 -13.34 -9.30 -4.42
CA THR A 380 -12.13 -9.37 -3.58
C THR A 380 -12.37 -10.13 -2.29
N ILE A 381 -13.52 -9.92 -1.62
CA ILE A 381 -13.88 -10.67 -0.41
C ILE A 381 -14.17 -12.14 -0.73
N LEU A 382 -14.90 -12.41 -1.82
CA LEU A 382 -15.24 -13.77 -2.24
C LEU A 382 -14.00 -14.60 -2.59
N ASN A 383 -12.95 -13.98 -3.12
CA ASN A 383 -11.69 -14.66 -3.44
C ASN A 383 -11.11 -15.37 -2.19
N ILE A 384 -11.18 -14.73 -1.03
CA ILE A 384 -10.64 -15.29 0.21
C ILE A 384 -11.52 -16.41 0.74
N VAL A 385 -12.84 -16.27 0.62
CA VAL A 385 -13.76 -17.38 0.93
C VAL A 385 -13.41 -18.60 0.09
N TYR A 386 -13.11 -18.42 -1.20
CA TYR A 386 -12.69 -19.50 -2.09
C TYR A 386 -11.31 -20.08 -1.75
N GLN A 387 -10.36 -19.28 -1.26
CA GLN A 387 -9.04 -19.77 -0.82
C GLN A 387 -9.08 -20.52 0.52
N LEU A 388 -10.10 -20.25 1.35
CA LEU A 388 -10.29 -20.88 2.67
C LEU A 388 -11.16 -22.13 2.63
N MET A 389 -11.86 -22.37 1.51
CA MET A 389 -12.62 -23.59 1.21
C MET A 389 -11.74 -24.57 0.43
#